data_AF-A0A5N5IUZ1-F1
#
_entry.id   AF-A0A5N5IUZ1-F1
#
_cell.length_a   1.000
_cell.length_b   1.000
_cell.length_c   1.000
_cell.angle_alpha   90.00
_cell.angle_beta   90.00
_cell.angle_gamma   90.00
#
_symmetry.space_group_name_H-M   'P 1'
#
loop_
_entity.id
_entity.type
_entity.pdbx_description
1 polymer ?
#
loop_
_entity_poly.entity_id
_entity_poly.type
_entity_poly.pdbx_seq_one_letter_code
_entity_poly.pdbx_strand_id
1 'polypeptide(L)'
;MNKLIKIALIVIGLIAAVLWFSLPSAEDPNAISSGAMNFMFIIMYILLAIAVVASLFFGLTKLLSTPGSLKKALFGIGGLAIVVLVSYGLSSNNAPVVEEMAKRGIETTEGTVKNIGMGLNVFFILTVVAVVLMVFPGLKKMFVK
;
A
#
# COMPACT_ATOMS: atom_id res chain seq x y z
N MET A 1 22.64 0.34 13.94
CA MET A 1 21.64 0.92 14.87
C MET A 1 22.36 1.53 16.04
N ASN A 2 22.16 2.82 16.31
CA ASN A 2 22.74 3.46 17.48
C ASN A 2 22.25 2.77 18.75
N LYS A 3 23.15 2.61 19.75
CA LYS A 3 22.84 1.88 21.00
C LYS A 3 21.56 2.39 21.67
N LEU A 4 21.33 3.70 21.62
CA LEU A 4 20.13 4.37 22.15
C LEU A 4 18.82 3.87 21.52
N ILE A 5 18.77 3.78 20.19
CA ILE A 5 17.56 3.32 19.47
C ILE A 5 17.28 1.86 19.81
N LYS A 6 18.31 1.03 19.86
CA LYS A 6 18.17 -0.39 20.21
C LYS A 6 17.60 -0.56 21.61
N ILE A 7 18.10 0.20 22.58
CA ILE A 7 17.60 0.18 23.97
C ILE A 7 16.15 0.67 24.04
N ALA A 8 15.82 1.78 23.38
CA ALA A 8 14.46 2.30 23.35
C ALA A 8 13.45 1.29 22.79
N LEU A 9 13.79 0.60 21.69
CA LEU A 9 12.92 -0.41 21.09
C LEU A 9 12.73 -1.63 22.01
N ILE A 10 13.78 -2.06 22.71
CA ILE A 10 13.68 -3.16 23.69
C ILE A 10 12.74 -2.76 24.83
N VAL A 11 12.88 -1.55 25.38
CA VAL A 11 12.01 -1.05 26.46
C VAL A 11 10.55 -0.96 26.00
N ILE A 12 10.29 -0.40 24.83
CA ILE A 12 8.93 -0.31 24.27
C ILE A 12 8.35 -1.72 24.05
N GLY A 13 9.15 -2.66 23.54
CA GLY A 13 8.75 -4.05 23.36
C GLY A 13 8.39 -4.75 24.67
N LEU A 14 9.18 -4.54 25.73
CA LEU A 14 8.90 -5.08 27.06
C LEU A 14 7.62 -4.48 27.67
N ILE A 15 7.43 -3.17 27.54
CA ILE A 15 6.20 -2.49 28.00
C ILE A 15 4.98 -3.06 27.26
N ALA A 16 5.06 -3.19 25.93
CA ALA A 16 3.97 -3.76 25.14
C ALA A 16 3.66 -5.21 25.52
N ALA A 17 4.68 -6.03 25.80
CA ALA A 17 4.49 -7.40 26.27
C ALA A 17 3.78 -7.46 27.62
N VAL A 18 4.19 -6.62 28.58
CA VAL A 18 3.53 -6.54 29.90
C VAL A 18 2.07 -6.10 29.75
N LEU A 19 1.80 -5.09 28.93
CA LEU A 19 0.44 -4.62 28.65
C LEU A 19 -0.41 -5.72 27.99
N TRP A 20 0.17 -6.51 27.08
CA TRP A 20 -0.51 -7.64 26.44
C TRP A 20 -0.99 -8.68 27.45
N PHE A 21 -0.12 -9.09 28.39
CA PHE A 21 -0.50 -10.03 29.45
C PHE A 21 -1.44 -9.41 30.49
N SER A 22 -1.55 -8.08 30.52
CA SER A 22 -2.45 -7.34 31.40
C SER A 22 -3.82 -7.06 30.76
N LEU A 23 -4.08 -7.58 29.56
CA LEU A 23 -5.36 -7.42 28.88
C LEU A 23 -6.46 -8.24 29.57
N PRO A 24 -7.67 -7.68 29.75
CA PRO A 24 -8.82 -8.44 30.24
C PRO A 24 -9.24 -9.54 29.25
N SER A 25 -9.98 -10.53 29.75
CA SER A 25 -10.60 -11.54 28.91
C SER A 25 -11.52 -10.92 27.86
N ALA A 26 -11.56 -11.51 26.66
CA ALA A 26 -12.38 -11.02 25.55
C ALA A 26 -13.90 -11.04 25.82
N GLU A 27 -14.33 -11.77 26.83
CA GLU A 27 -15.73 -11.90 27.25
C GLU A 27 -16.18 -10.76 28.19
N ASP A 28 -15.26 -9.93 28.68
CA ASP A 28 -15.59 -8.78 29.53
C ASP A 28 -16.13 -7.61 28.68
N PRO A 29 -17.37 -7.14 28.90
CA PRO A 29 -17.94 -5.99 28.19
C PRO A 29 -17.11 -4.71 28.30
N ASN A 30 -16.27 -4.58 29.35
CA ASN A 30 -15.43 -3.41 29.59
C ASN A 30 -13.98 -3.60 29.11
N ALA A 31 -13.65 -4.71 28.45
CA ALA A 31 -12.29 -4.99 27.98
C ALA A 31 -11.72 -3.88 27.09
N ILE A 32 -12.59 -3.26 26.28
CA ILE A 32 -12.24 -2.16 25.35
C ILE A 32 -11.83 -0.89 26.10
N SER A 33 -12.44 -0.65 27.26
CA SER A 33 -12.19 0.53 28.09
C SER A 33 -11.05 0.31 29.09
N SER A 34 -10.37 -0.84 29.03
CA SER A 34 -9.28 -1.16 29.95
C SER A 34 -8.06 -0.26 29.73
N GLY A 35 -7.39 0.11 30.82
CA GLY A 35 -6.18 0.91 30.75
C GLY A 35 -5.10 0.26 29.89
N ALA A 36 -4.92 -1.06 30.01
CA ALA A 36 -3.95 -1.82 29.21
C ALA A 36 -4.19 -1.69 27.70
N MET A 37 -5.45 -1.81 27.26
CA MET A 37 -5.80 -1.65 25.85
C MET A 37 -5.61 -0.20 25.37
N ASN A 38 -6.01 0.78 26.17
CA ASN A 38 -5.82 2.20 25.85
C ASN A 38 -4.32 2.55 25.68
N PHE A 39 -3.47 2.09 26.61
CA PHE A 39 -2.03 2.30 26.53
C PHE A 39 -1.39 1.61 25.30
N MET A 40 -1.86 0.41 24.93
CA MET A 40 -1.40 -0.24 23.70
C MET A 40 -1.72 0.58 22.45
N PHE A 41 -2.93 1.12 22.34
CA PHE A 41 -3.29 2.00 21.23
C PHE A 41 -2.48 3.30 21.23
N ILE A 42 -2.20 3.90 22.39
CA ILE A 42 -1.34 5.08 22.49
C ILE A 42 0.06 4.76 21.94
N ILE A 43 0.68 3.65 22.35
CA ILE A 43 1.99 3.23 21.85
C ILE A 43 1.95 3.02 20.34
N MET A 44 0.92 2.33 19.83
CA MET A 44 0.73 2.13 18.39
C MET A 44 0.63 3.46 17.65
N TYR A 45 -0.19 4.41 18.09
CA TYR A 45 -0.34 5.71 17.44
C TYR A 45 0.96 6.53 17.48
N ILE A 46 1.70 6.49 18.59
CA ILE A 46 3.01 7.15 18.69
C ILE A 46 4.01 6.54 17.70
N LEU A 47 4.10 5.21 17.65
CA LEU A 47 4.99 4.52 16.71
C LEU A 47 4.60 4.78 15.26
N LEU A 48 3.30 4.78 14.96
CA LEU A 48 2.78 5.13 13.64
C LEU A 48 3.14 6.57 13.26
N ALA A 49 2.94 7.52 14.18
CA ALA A 49 3.30 8.92 13.95
C ALA A 49 4.80 9.08 13.69
N ILE A 50 5.66 8.43 14.48
CA ILE A 50 7.11 8.43 14.26
C ILE A 50 7.45 7.81 12.90
N ALA A 51 6.84 6.68 12.53
CA ALA A 51 7.10 6.03 11.27
C ALA A 51 6.68 6.89 10.07
N VAL A 52 5.50 7.52 10.14
CA VAL A 52 5.01 8.46 9.11
C VAL A 52 5.95 9.65 9.00
N VAL A 53 6.28 10.32 10.10
CA VAL A 53 7.16 11.50 10.09
C VAL A 53 8.55 11.12 9.59
N ALA A 54 9.14 10.03 10.07
CA ALA A 54 10.46 9.60 9.64
C ALA A 54 10.48 9.19 8.17
N SER A 55 9.50 8.40 7.70
CA SER A 55 9.44 7.97 6.30
C SER A 55 9.24 9.15 5.34
N LEU A 56 8.38 10.10 5.69
CA LEU A 56 8.20 11.32 4.90
C LEU A 56 9.45 12.20 4.94
N PHE A 57 9.98 12.49 6.13
CA PHE A 57 11.15 13.35 6.28
C PHE A 57 12.36 12.77 5.55
N PHE A 58 12.75 11.53 5.85
CA PHE A 58 13.89 10.89 5.20
C PHE A 58 13.63 10.57 3.73
N GLY A 59 12.40 10.20 3.36
CA GLY A 59 12.02 9.94 1.98
C GLY A 59 12.13 11.19 1.12
N LEU A 60 11.53 12.30 1.55
CA LEU A 60 11.52 13.56 0.83
C LEU A 60 12.90 14.22 0.82
N THR A 61 13.61 14.25 1.95
CA THR A 61 14.98 14.80 1.99
C THR A 61 15.90 14.03 1.05
N LYS A 62 15.85 12.70 1.03
CA LYS A 62 16.65 11.89 0.12
C LYS A 62 16.27 12.12 -1.35
N LEU A 63 14.99 12.30 -1.65
CA LEU A 63 14.47 12.59 -2.99
C LEU A 63 14.90 13.98 -3.49
N LEU A 64 14.96 14.99 -2.61
CA LEU A 64 15.32 16.36 -2.99
C LEU A 64 16.84 16.59 -2.99
N SER A 65 17.57 15.97 -2.07
CA SER A 65 19.02 16.15 -1.94
C SER A 65 19.83 15.27 -2.89
N THR A 66 19.26 14.19 -3.42
CA THR A 66 19.99 13.30 -4.35
C THR A 66 19.78 13.77 -5.81
N PRO A 67 20.83 14.24 -6.51
CA PRO A 67 20.71 14.71 -7.88
C PRO A 67 20.18 13.60 -8.80
N GLY A 68 19.13 13.93 -9.57
CA GLY A 68 18.48 13.02 -10.52
C GLY A 68 17.49 12.01 -9.92
N SER A 69 17.40 11.88 -8.59
CA SER A 69 16.44 10.97 -7.95
C SER A 69 14.98 11.44 -8.13
N LEU A 70 14.73 12.74 -8.04
CA LEU A 70 13.43 13.35 -8.32
C LEU A 70 12.96 13.03 -9.75
N LYS A 71 13.85 13.17 -10.75
CA LYS A 71 13.55 12.82 -12.14
C LYS A 71 13.16 11.34 -12.27
N LYS A 72 13.89 10.43 -11.64
CA LYS A 72 13.58 8.99 -11.65
C LYS A 72 12.22 8.69 -11.00
N ALA A 73 11.91 9.33 -9.88
CA ALA A 73 10.61 9.19 -9.24
C ALA A 73 9.47 9.71 -10.14
N LEU A 74 9.66 10.86 -10.79
CA LEU A 74 8.72 11.39 -11.77
C LEU A 74 8.52 10.44 -12.96
N PHE A 75 9.57 9.78 -13.45
CA PHE A 75 9.41 8.76 -14.50
C PHE A 75 8.58 7.56 -14.03
N GLY A 76 8.77 7.10 -12.79
CA GLY A 76 7.96 6.02 -12.22
C GLY A 76 6.48 6.42 -12.10
N ILE A 77 6.22 7.58 -11.49
CA ILE A 77 4.85 8.10 -11.31
C ILE A 77 4.20 8.42 -12.66
N GLY A 78 4.94 9.09 -13.56
CA GLY A 78 4.46 9.44 -14.89
C GLY A 78 4.16 8.22 -15.74
N GLY A 79 5.03 7.19 -15.69
CA GLY A 79 4.79 5.91 -16.36
C GLY A 79 3.51 5.24 -15.85
N LEU A 80 3.34 5.16 -14.53
CA LEU A 80 2.11 4.63 -13.93
C LEU A 80 0.88 5.45 -14.33
N ALA A 81 0.97 6.78 -14.31
CA ALA A 81 -0.13 7.66 -14.71
C ALA A 81 -0.54 7.44 -16.16
N ILE A 82 0.42 7.26 -17.09
CA ILE A 82 0.13 6.92 -18.48
C ILE A 82 -0.64 5.59 -18.57
N VAL A 83 -0.21 4.56 -17.85
CA VAL A 83 -0.92 3.27 -17.83
C VAL A 83 -2.35 3.43 -17.31
N VAL A 84 -2.54 4.19 -16.23
CA VAL A 84 -3.88 4.46 -15.67
C VAL A 84 -4.76 5.21 -16.69
N LEU A 85 -4.24 6.24 -17.34
CA LEU A 85 -5.00 7.02 -18.34
C LEU A 85 -5.40 6.16 -19.54
N VAL A 86 -4.48 5.35 -20.07
CA VAL A 86 -4.78 4.40 -21.15
C VAL A 86 -5.83 3.40 -20.69
N SER A 87 -5.67 2.82 -19.50
CA SER A 87 -6.59 1.84 -18.93
C SER A 87 -8.00 2.40 -18.70
N TYR A 88 -8.09 3.67 -18.30
CA TYR A 88 -9.36 4.38 -18.13
C TYR A 88 -10.04 4.63 -19.49
N GLY A 89 -9.27 4.99 -20.52
CA GLY A 89 -9.78 5.12 -21.89
C GLY A 89 -10.27 3.79 -22.47
N LEU A 90 -9.56 2.70 -22.19
CA LEU A 90 -9.97 1.34 -22.59
C LEU A 90 -11.21 0.84 -21.82
N SER A 91 -11.43 1.33 -20.60
CA SER A 91 -12.61 1.02 -19.78
C SER A 91 -13.84 1.78 -20.28
N SER A 92 -14.36 1.37 -21.43
CA SER A 92 -15.52 1.99 -22.10
C SER A 92 -16.68 1.00 -22.27
N ASN A 93 -17.85 1.52 -22.64
CA ASN A 93 -19.08 0.74 -22.82
C ASN A 93 -19.56 -0.04 -21.56
N ASN A 94 -19.76 0.69 -20.46
CA ASN A 94 -20.07 0.08 -19.15
C ASN A 94 -21.56 -0.19 -18.91
N ALA A 95 -22.46 0.41 -19.69
CA ALA A 95 -23.92 0.28 -19.51
C ALA A 95 -24.45 -1.17 -19.57
N PRO A 96 -24.00 -2.04 -20.50
CA PRO A 96 -24.43 -3.44 -20.53
C PRO A 96 -24.01 -4.22 -19.27
N VAL A 97 -22.84 -3.89 -18.71
CA VAL A 97 -22.34 -4.54 -17.50
C VAL A 97 -23.16 -4.11 -16.27
N VAL A 98 -23.56 -2.84 -16.19
CA VAL A 98 -24.46 -2.36 -15.13
C VAL A 98 -25.80 -3.10 -15.18
N GLU A 99 -26.37 -3.28 -16.37
CA GLU A 99 -27.63 -4.01 -16.55
C GLU A 99 -27.50 -5.49 -16.12
N GLU A 100 -26.41 -6.16 -16.52
CA GLU A 100 -26.13 -7.54 -16.11
C GLU A 100 -25.92 -7.69 -14.60
N MET A 101 -25.31 -6.70 -13.95
CA MET A 101 -25.14 -6.68 -12.49
C MET A 101 -26.48 -6.45 -11.78
N ALA A 102 -27.33 -5.57 -12.33
CA ALA A 102 -28.68 -5.34 -11.80
C ALA A 102 -29.56 -6.59 -11.90
N LYS A 103 -29.46 -7.36 -13.00
CA LYS A 103 -30.14 -8.68 -13.13
C LYS A 103 -29.72 -9.67 -12.05
N ARG A 104 -28.51 -9.51 -11.49
CA ARG A 104 -27.98 -10.33 -10.39
C ARG A 104 -28.29 -9.77 -9.00
N GLY A 105 -29.11 -8.71 -8.92
CA GLY A 105 -29.47 -8.04 -7.67
C GLY A 105 -28.37 -7.14 -7.10
N ILE A 106 -27.38 -6.76 -7.91
CA ILE A 106 -26.28 -5.88 -7.49
C ILE A 106 -26.50 -4.50 -8.09
N GLU A 107 -26.88 -3.54 -7.25
CA GLU A 107 -26.97 -2.13 -7.66
C GLU A 107 -25.56 -1.56 -7.85
N THR A 108 -25.30 -1.01 -9.03
CA THR A 108 -24.03 -0.37 -9.35
C THR A 108 -24.25 0.77 -10.33
N THR A 109 -23.24 1.61 -10.52
CA THR A 109 -23.27 2.73 -11.47
C THR A 109 -22.26 2.50 -12.58
N GLU A 110 -22.47 3.14 -13.72
CA GLU A 110 -21.49 3.13 -14.82
C GLU A 110 -20.11 3.62 -14.37
N GLY A 111 -20.06 4.61 -13.47
CA GLY A 111 -18.81 5.12 -12.91
C GLY A 111 -18.06 4.07 -12.07
N THR A 112 -18.78 3.34 -11.23
CA THR A 112 -18.20 2.24 -10.43
C THR A 112 -17.67 1.14 -11.34
N VAL A 113 -18.46 0.71 -12.32
CA VAL A 113 -18.06 -0.33 -13.29
C VAL A 113 -16.85 0.14 -14.11
N LYS A 114 -16.85 1.40 -14.55
CA LYS A 114 -15.71 1.98 -15.28
C LYS A 114 -14.43 1.98 -14.46
N ASN A 115 -14.50 2.32 -13.18
CA ASN A 115 -13.34 2.35 -12.30
C ASN A 115 -12.80 0.93 -12.04
N ILE A 116 -13.67 -0.05 -11.89
CA ILE A 116 -13.29 -1.47 -11.77
C ILE A 116 -12.62 -1.95 -13.06
N GLY A 117 -13.23 -1.68 -14.22
CA GLY A 117 -12.65 -2.02 -15.53
C GLY A 117 -11.30 -1.34 -15.77
N MET A 118 -11.15 -0.09 -15.34
CA MET A 118 -9.85 0.60 -15.36
C MET A 118 -8.83 -0.13 -14.50
N GLY A 119 -9.17 -0.46 -13.25
CA GLY A 119 -8.25 -1.17 -12.35
C GLY A 119 -7.82 -2.53 -12.90
N LEU A 120 -8.75 -3.26 -13.53
CA LEU A 120 -8.48 -4.53 -14.19
C LEU A 120 -7.54 -4.36 -15.40
N ASN A 121 -7.78 -3.36 -16.24
CA ASN A 121 -6.92 -3.03 -17.37
C ASN A 121 -5.51 -2.63 -16.91
N VAL A 122 -5.39 -1.80 -15.86
CA VAL A 122 -4.09 -1.45 -15.26
C VAL A 122 -3.35 -2.70 -14.83
N PHE A 123 -4.03 -3.60 -14.11
CA PHE A 123 -3.45 -4.85 -13.64
C PHE A 123 -2.94 -5.72 -14.79
N PHE A 124 -3.76 -5.95 -15.82
CA PHE A 124 -3.35 -6.79 -16.95
C PHE A 124 -2.22 -6.16 -17.77
N ILE A 125 -2.26 -4.85 -18.04
CA ILE A 125 -1.18 -4.16 -18.75
C ILE A 125 0.13 -4.27 -17.97
N LEU A 126 0.12 -3.98 -16.66
CA LEU A 126 1.32 -4.09 -15.83
C LEU A 126 1.81 -5.52 -15.70
N THR A 127 0.91 -6.51 -15.68
CA THR A 127 1.26 -7.93 -15.66
C THR A 127 2.01 -8.33 -16.93
N VAL A 128 1.48 -7.96 -18.10
CA VAL A 128 2.14 -8.23 -19.39
C VAL A 128 3.51 -7.54 -19.45
N VAL A 129 3.58 -6.27 -19.06
CA VAL A 129 4.85 -5.52 -19.00
C VAL A 129 5.85 -6.21 -18.07
N ALA A 130 5.42 -6.65 -16.88
CA ALA A 130 6.27 -7.34 -15.93
C ALA A 130 6.81 -8.66 -16.49
N VAL A 131 5.95 -9.49 -17.10
CA VAL A 131 6.34 -10.75 -17.74
C VAL A 131 7.38 -10.50 -18.84
N VAL A 132 7.14 -9.53 -19.72
CA VAL A 132 8.10 -9.17 -20.80
C VAL A 132 9.44 -8.72 -20.20
N LEU A 133 9.43 -7.85 -19.19
CA LEU A 133 10.64 -7.36 -18.53
C LEU A 133 11.41 -8.44 -17.77
N MET A 134 10.75 -9.50 -17.32
CA MET A 134 11.40 -10.65 -16.66
C MET A 134 11.97 -11.63 -17.69
N VAL A 135 11.17 -11.99 -18.70
CA VAL A 135 11.51 -13.02 -19.69
C VAL A 135 12.56 -12.53 -20.67
N PHE A 136 12.46 -11.30 -21.18
CA PHE A 136 13.35 -10.81 -22.23
C PHE A 136 14.83 -10.76 -21.82
N PRO A 137 15.22 -10.20 -20.65
CA PRO A 137 16.60 -10.25 -20.19
C PRO A 137 17.06 -11.67 -19.86
N GLY A 138 16.15 -12.52 -19.36
CA GLY A 138 16.42 -13.94 -19.09
C GLY A 138 16.80 -14.69 -20.36
N LEU A 139 15.99 -14.59 -21.41
CA LEU A 139 16.27 -15.19 -22.72
C LEU A 139 17.54 -14.59 -23.35
N LYS A 140 17.73 -13.27 -23.30
CA LYS A 140 18.92 -12.63 -23.87
C LYS A 140 20.21 -13.17 -23.24
N LYS A 141 20.26 -13.33 -21.92
CA LYS A 141 21.42 -13.90 -21.22
C LYS A 141 21.67 -15.38 -21.54
N MET A 142 20.63 -16.13 -21.90
CA MET A 142 20.75 -17.55 -22.23
C MET A 142 21.22 -17.78 -23.67
N PHE A 143 20.74 -16.96 -24.61
CA PHE A 143 20.97 -17.18 -26.05
C PHE A 143 22.03 -16.26 -26.65
N VAL A 144 22.33 -15.13 -26.01
CA VAL A 144 23.37 -14.20 -26.45
C VAL A 144 24.41 -14.12 -25.33
N LYS A 145 25.55 -14.77 -25.54
CA LYS A 145 26.72 -14.70 -24.65
C LYS A 145 27.23 -13.27 -24.54
#